data_AF-A0A967SLH2-F1
#
_entry.id   AF-A0A967SLH2-F1
#
_cell.length_a   1.000
_cell.length_b   1.000
_cell.length_c   1.000
_cell.angle_alpha   90.00
_cell.angle_beta   90.00
_cell.angle_gamma   90.00
#
_symmetry.space_group_name_H-M   'P 1'
#
loop_
_entity.id
_entity.type
_entity.pdbx_description
1 polymer ?
#
loop_
_entity_poly.entity_id
_entity_poly.type
_entity_poly.pdbx_seq_one_letter_code
_entity_poly.pdbx_strand_id
1 'polypeptide(L)'
;PGSGEAPISIASSPTRPGVLELCVRRTGRVTNALCRRRMNDTVGVRGPYGNGYPVGQMRGSDLLIAAGGLGLAPLRSLLWYALDEREKFGRVILMYGARDPASMLFRDELVSLTDRDDLECLLTVDEDRTGGWPGYVGFLPALFDHVEVDPASTFAAVCGPPVVYQLVLDRLLDLGFSKDRILMSLERRMKCGVGKCGHCSVGYKYTCLHGPIFTYWDAINLPEMI
;
A
#
# COMPACT_ATOMS: atom_id res chain seq x y z
N PRO A 1 9.62 17.45 18.45
CA PRO A 1 10.61 17.27 19.55
C PRO A 1 9.91 16.77 20.83
N GLY A 2 10.49 15.81 21.56
CA GLY A 2 9.99 15.35 22.88
C GLY A 2 9.00 14.17 22.89
N SER A 3 8.39 13.79 21.75
CA SER A 3 7.49 12.64 21.67
C SER A 3 8.11 11.37 21.07
N GLY A 4 9.30 11.49 20.47
CA GLY A 4 9.97 10.41 19.73
C GLY A 4 9.73 10.53 18.22
N GLU A 5 10.02 9.45 17.51
CA GLU A 5 9.96 9.37 16.05
C GLU A 5 9.42 8.00 15.62
N ALA A 6 8.78 7.94 14.45
CA ALA A 6 8.19 6.72 13.91
C ALA A 6 8.33 6.71 12.37
N PRO A 7 8.57 5.54 11.74
CA PRO A 7 8.49 5.43 10.29
C PRO A 7 7.03 5.58 9.86
N ILE A 8 6.79 6.41 8.85
CA ILE A 8 5.46 6.62 8.26
C ILE A 8 5.63 6.65 6.74
N SER A 9 4.86 5.84 6.03
CA SER A 9 4.88 5.78 4.57
C SER A 9 4.39 7.09 3.95
N ILE A 10 5.00 7.47 2.84
CA ILE A 10 4.57 8.62 2.04
C ILE A 10 3.34 8.20 1.22
N ALA A 11 2.26 8.97 1.33
CA ALA A 11 0.99 8.70 0.65
C ALA A 11 0.76 9.58 -0.59
N SER A 12 1.57 10.62 -0.78
CA SER A 12 1.58 11.46 -1.98
C SER A 12 2.48 10.86 -3.08
N SER A 13 2.14 11.09 -4.35
CA SER A 13 2.99 10.69 -5.48
C SER A 13 4.20 11.62 -5.60
N PRO A 14 5.40 11.11 -5.98
CA PRO A 14 6.55 11.95 -6.28
C PRO A 14 6.37 12.83 -7.52
N THR A 15 5.40 12.53 -8.39
CA THR A 15 5.04 13.37 -9.57
C THR A 15 4.25 14.63 -9.19
N ARG A 16 3.78 14.74 -7.94
CA ARG A 16 2.99 15.88 -7.45
C ARG A 16 3.81 16.68 -6.41
N PRO A 17 4.72 17.55 -6.85
CA PRO A 17 5.62 18.27 -5.95
C PRO A 17 4.87 19.34 -5.12
N GLY A 18 5.49 19.76 -4.02
CA GLY A 18 5.03 20.88 -3.18
C GLY A 18 4.26 20.47 -1.93
N VAL A 19 3.67 19.26 -1.90
CA VAL A 19 2.97 18.74 -0.72
C VAL A 19 3.44 17.33 -0.40
N LEU A 20 3.81 17.09 0.86
CA LEU A 20 4.06 15.76 1.40
C LEU A 20 2.85 15.31 2.19
N GLU A 21 2.19 14.24 1.75
CA GLU A 21 1.04 13.68 2.44
C GLU A 21 1.41 12.39 3.18
N LEU A 22 0.95 12.29 4.43
CA LEU A 22 1.11 11.11 5.29
C LEU A 22 -0.26 10.70 5.82
N CYS A 23 -0.58 9.41 5.77
CA CYS A 23 -1.76 8.85 6.42
C CYS A 23 -1.33 8.18 7.73
N VAL A 24 -1.84 8.67 8.88
CA VAL A 24 -1.37 8.21 10.19
C VAL A 24 -2.53 7.75 11.06
N ARG A 25 -2.51 6.46 11.42
CA ARG A 25 -3.41 5.95 12.46
C ARG A 25 -2.91 6.31 13.85
N ARG A 26 -3.83 6.84 14.64
CA ARG A 26 -3.62 7.15 16.06
C ARG A 26 -3.55 5.86 16.89
N THR A 27 -2.34 5.46 17.31
CA THR A 27 -2.10 4.15 17.96
C THR A 27 -1.01 4.15 19.05
N GLY A 28 -0.21 5.21 19.17
CA GLY A 28 0.90 5.22 20.13
C GLY A 28 1.38 6.63 20.47
N ARG A 29 2.43 6.73 21.31
CA ARG A 29 2.94 8.03 21.81
C ARG A 29 3.20 9.05 20.70
N VAL A 30 3.91 8.65 19.64
CA VAL A 30 4.28 9.53 18.52
C VAL A 30 3.05 9.90 17.69
N THR A 31 2.24 8.92 17.27
CA THR A 31 1.06 9.18 16.43
C THR A 31 -0.03 9.93 17.17
N ASN A 32 -0.21 9.69 18.47
CA ASN A 32 -1.08 10.50 19.33
C ASN A 32 -0.63 11.97 19.40
N ALA A 33 0.67 12.22 19.51
CA ALA A 33 1.21 13.57 19.54
C ALA A 33 1.06 14.27 18.17
N LEU A 34 1.20 13.53 17.07
CA LEU A 34 1.01 14.03 15.72
C LEU A 34 -0.46 14.37 15.45
N CYS A 35 -1.41 13.49 15.78
CA CYS A 35 -2.85 13.74 15.58
C CYS A 35 -3.42 14.88 16.45
N ARG A 36 -2.66 15.42 17.41
CA ARG A 36 -3.03 16.60 18.20
C ARG A 36 -2.50 17.90 17.62
N ARG A 37 -1.65 17.84 16.59
CA ARG A 37 -1.09 19.01 15.92
C ARG A 37 -2.18 19.73 15.13
N ARG A 38 -2.01 21.03 14.97
CA ARG A 38 -2.91 21.91 14.23
C ARG A 38 -2.21 22.43 12.98
N MET A 39 -2.99 23.03 12.09
CA MET A 39 -2.46 23.75 10.94
C MET A 39 -1.38 24.74 11.39
N ASN A 40 -0.29 24.83 10.63
CA ASN A 40 0.90 25.64 10.90
C ASN A 40 1.81 25.17 12.06
N ASP A 41 1.49 24.05 12.74
CA ASP A 41 2.44 23.44 13.68
C ASP A 41 3.65 22.86 12.95
N THR A 42 4.83 23.00 13.53
CA THR A 42 6.06 22.42 12.98
C THR A 42 6.19 20.94 13.35
N VAL A 43 6.43 20.10 12.34
CA VAL A 43 6.76 18.67 12.50
C VAL A 43 8.10 18.40 11.85
N GLY A 44 9.00 17.74 12.58
CA GLY A 44 10.29 17.32 12.02
C GLY A 44 10.10 16.10 11.12
N VAL A 45 10.65 16.15 9.91
CA VAL A 45 10.65 15.04 8.95
C VAL A 45 12.09 14.74 8.56
N ARG A 46 12.42 13.46 8.43
CA ARG A 46 13.70 13.00 7.89
C ARG A 46 13.46 11.86 6.90
N GLY A 47 14.19 11.91 5.79
CA GLY A 47 13.99 11.01 4.65
C GLY A 47 14.06 11.78 3.32
N PRO A 48 13.57 11.18 2.22
CA PRO A 48 12.95 9.85 2.15
C PRO A 48 13.93 8.72 2.49
N TYR A 49 13.40 7.60 2.98
CA TYR A 49 14.18 6.40 3.32
C TYR A 49 13.62 5.16 2.63
N GLY A 50 14.46 4.14 2.51
CA GLY A 50 14.13 2.89 1.84
C GLY A 50 14.13 2.99 0.32
N ASN A 51 13.75 1.88 -0.32
CA ASN A 51 13.57 1.71 -1.74
C ASN A 51 12.08 1.59 -2.02
N GLY A 52 11.59 2.40 -2.96
CA GLY A 52 10.20 2.37 -3.41
C GLY A 52 9.91 1.24 -4.39
N TYR A 53 8.73 1.28 -4.99
CA TYR A 53 8.35 0.34 -6.04
C TYR A 53 9.26 0.47 -7.26
N PRO A 54 9.67 -0.66 -7.90
CA PRO A 54 10.52 -0.67 -9.09
C PRO A 54 9.76 -0.23 -10.35
N VAL A 55 9.22 0.99 -10.36
CA VAL A 55 8.34 1.52 -11.42
C VAL A 55 8.95 1.45 -12.82
N GLY A 56 10.28 1.47 -12.94
CA GLY A 56 10.97 1.27 -14.22
C GLY A 56 10.76 -0.12 -14.81
N GLN A 57 10.69 -1.17 -13.97
CA GLN A 57 10.44 -2.55 -14.39
C GLN A 57 8.96 -2.81 -14.68
N MET A 58 8.07 -2.01 -14.10
CA MET A 58 6.62 -2.12 -14.30
C MET A 58 6.14 -1.47 -15.61
N ARG A 59 6.97 -0.65 -16.27
CA ARG A 59 6.56 0.07 -17.48
C ARG A 59 6.14 -0.90 -18.58
N GLY A 60 5.03 -0.59 -19.23
CA GLY A 60 4.41 -1.42 -20.27
C GLY A 60 3.73 -2.69 -19.76
N SER A 61 3.75 -2.95 -18.46
CA SER A 61 2.99 -4.03 -17.81
C SER A 61 1.67 -3.51 -17.25
N ASP A 62 0.73 -4.41 -17.03
CA ASP A 62 -0.45 -4.14 -16.22
C ASP A 62 -0.04 -4.02 -14.74
N LEU A 63 -0.79 -3.23 -13.96
CA LEU A 63 -0.55 -3.00 -12.55
C LEU A 63 -1.82 -3.27 -11.74
N LEU A 64 -1.76 -4.30 -10.89
CA LEU A 64 -2.78 -4.60 -9.89
C LEU A 64 -2.32 -4.07 -8.51
N ILE A 65 -3.14 -3.23 -7.89
CA ILE A 65 -2.90 -2.69 -6.55
C ILE A 65 -3.95 -3.28 -5.61
N ALA A 66 -3.53 -4.13 -4.67
CA ALA A 66 -4.42 -4.76 -3.69
C ALA A 66 -4.10 -4.28 -2.27
N ALA A 67 -5.03 -3.53 -1.68
CA ALA A 67 -4.84 -2.85 -0.41
C ALA A 67 -5.90 -3.25 0.63
N GLY A 68 -5.48 -3.47 1.89
CA GLY A 68 -6.38 -3.68 3.02
C GLY A 68 -6.21 -2.62 4.10
N GLY A 69 -7.28 -1.91 4.45
CA GLY A 69 -7.28 -0.90 5.52
C GLY A 69 -6.18 0.15 5.36
N LEU A 70 -5.26 0.24 6.32
CA LEU A 70 -4.11 1.17 6.26
C LEU A 70 -3.08 0.85 5.19
N GLY A 71 -3.09 -0.35 4.61
CA GLY A 71 -2.19 -0.72 3.53
C GLY A 71 -2.36 0.13 2.28
N LEU A 72 -3.49 0.85 2.15
CA LEU A 72 -3.68 1.83 1.10
C LEU A 72 -2.74 3.03 1.23
N ALA A 73 -2.32 3.41 2.45
CA ALA A 73 -1.46 4.58 2.65
C ALA A 73 -0.17 4.56 1.81
N PRO A 74 0.67 3.50 1.84
CA PRO A 74 1.82 3.40 0.96
C PRO A 74 1.43 3.18 -0.52
N LEU A 75 0.36 2.44 -0.79
CA LEU A 75 -0.05 2.11 -2.16
C LEU A 75 -0.70 3.30 -2.90
N ARG A 76 -1.25 4.28 -2.18
CA ARG A 76 -1.81 5.50 -2.75
C ARG A 76 -0.77 6.31 -3.51
N SER A 77 0.49 6.33 -3.04
CA SER A 77 1.60 6.97 -3.76
C SER A 77 1.84 6.30 -5.12
N LEU A 78 1.86 4.97 -5.16
CA LEU A 78 2.03 4.19 -6.39
C LEU A 78 0.83 4.35 -7.34
N LEU A 79 -0.40 4.32 -6.81
CA LEU A 79 -1.62 4.53 -7.57
C LEU A 79 -1.56 5.88 -8.30
N TRP A 80 -1.32 6.96 -7.57
CA TRP A 80 -1.26 8.29 -8.17
C TRP A 80 -0.09 8.44 -9.13
N TYR A 81 1.06 7.83 -8.86
CA TYR A 81 2.17 7.78 -9.82
C TYR A 81 1.74 7.10 -11.13
N ALA A 82 1.06 5.95 -11.04
CA ALA A 82 0.61 5.21 -12.22
C ALA A 82 -0.47 5.96 -13.00
N LEU A 83 -1.33 6.73 -12.34
CA LEU A 83 -2.35 7.57 -12.99
C LEU A 83 -1.78 8.85 -13.60
N ASP A 84 -0.77 9.45 -12.97
CA ASP A 84 -0.09 10.64 -13.50
C ASP A 84 0.77 10.29 -14.74
N GLU A 85 1.28 9.07 -14.78
CA GLU A 85 2.14 8.52 -15.85
C GLU A 85 1.41 7.42 -16.62
N ARG A 86 0.10 7.61 -16.84
CA ARG A 86 -0.85 6.58 -17.30
C ARG A 86 -0.39 5.88 -18.58
N GLU A 87 0.21 6.61 -19.50
CA GLU A 87 0.71 6.12 -20.78
C GLU A 87 1.88 5.13 -20.65
N LYS A 88 2.53 5.07 -19.48
CA LYS A 88 3.65 4.17 -19.21
C LYS A 88 3.22 2.82 -18.66
N PHE A 89 1.93 2.63 -18.38
CA PHE A 89 1.37 1.40 -17.82
C PHE A 89 0.29 0.83 -18.75
N GLY A 90 0.11 -0.49 -18.70
CA GLY A 90 -0.99 -1.19 -19.37
C GLY A 90 -2.32 -0.90 -18.67
N ARG A 91 -3.04 -1.92 -18.23
CA ARG A 91 -4.21 -1.74 -17.34
C ARG A 91 -3.74 -1.37 -15.93
N VAL A 92 -4.50 -0.51 -15.25
CA VAL A 92 -4.31 -0.22 -13.83
C VAL A 92 -5.58 -0.66 -13.12
N ILE A 93 -5.43 -1.53 -12.12
CA ILE A 93 -6.52 -2.12 -11.36
C ILE A 93 -6.27 -1.82 -9.88
N LEU A 94 -7.25 -1.22 -9.21
CA LEU A 94 -7.24 -1.00 -7.77
C LEU A 94 -8.28 -1.90 -7.11
N MET A 95 -7.83 -2.73 -6.18
CA MET A 95 -8.67 -3.47 -5.24
C MET A 95 -8.44 -2.93 -3.84
N TYR A 96 -9.46 -2.36 -3.20
CA TYR A 96 -9.35 -1.86 -1.84
C TYR A 96 -10.46 -2.39 -0.93
N GLY A 97 -10.05 -2.89 0.23
CA GLY A 97 -10.92 -3.47 1.25
C GLY A 97 -10.84 -2.71 2.57
N ALA A 98 -11.99 -2.39 3.14
CA ALA A 98 -12.13 -1.83 4.48
C ALA A 98 -13.11 -2.67 5.32
N ARG A 99 -13.16 -2.46 6.64
CA ARG A 99 -14.11 -3.19 7.49
C ARG A 99 -15.55 -2.78 7.20
N ASP A 100 -15.75 -1.48 7.14
CA ASP A 100 -17.05 -0.83 6.96
C ASP A 100 -16.86 0.50 6.21
N PRO A 101 -17.92 1.09 5.63
CA PRO A 101 -17.81 2.35 4.88
C PRO A 101 -17.19 3.51 5.66
N ALA A 102 -17.37 3.58 6.98
CA ALA A 102 -16.85 4.67 7.81
C ALA A 102 -15.34 4.51 8.10
N SER A 103 -14.83 3.28 8.05
CA SER A 103 -13.41 2.95 8.19
C SER A 103 -12.59 3.14 6.91
N MET A 104 -13.25 3.39 5.78
CA MET A 104 -12.60 3.51 4.48
C MET A 104 -11.71 4.75 4.41
N LEU A 105 -10.42 4.54 4.18
CA LEU A 105 -9.48 5.65 4.00
C LEU A 105 -9.68 6.30 2.64
N PHE A 106 -9.63 7.63 2.61
CA PHE A 106 -9.79 8.41 1.37
C PHE A 106 -11.10 8.10 0.63
N ARG A 107 -12.18 7.78 1.34
CA ARG A 107 -13.46 7.32 0.77
C ARG A 107 -13.92 8.17 -0.42
N ASP A 108 -14.04 9.48 -0.25
CA ASP A 108 -14.58 10.35 -1.29
C ASP A 108 -13.67 10.41 -2.53
N GLU A 109 -12.35 10.35 -2.31
CA GLU A 109 -11.36 10.22 -3.39
C GLU A 109 -11.54 8.89 -4.12
N LEU A 110 -11.56 7.77 -3.42
CA LEU A 110 -11.66 6.45 -4.04
C LEU A 110 -13.00 6.23 -4.76
N VAL A 111 -14.10 6.72 -4.19
CA VAL A 111 -15.41 6.67 -4.85
C VAL A 111 -15.37 7.51 -6.14
N SER A 112 -14.71 8.67 -6.15
CA SER A 112 -14.56 9.43 -7.40
C SER A 112 -13.68 8.72 -8.46
N LEU A 113 -12.83 7.78 -8.04
CA LEU A 113 -12.00 6.99 -8.94
C LEU A 113 -12.76 5.86 -9.63
N THR A 114 -13.95 5.46 -9.14
CA THR A 114 -14.76 4.41 -9.79
C THR A 114 -15.35 4.83 -11.12
N ASP A 115 -15.49 6.13 -11.34
CA ASP A 115 -16.07 6.69 -12.57
C ASP A 115 -15.01 6.98 -13.66
N ARG A 116 -13.76 6.56 -13.44
CA ARG A 116 -12.67 6.77 -14.40
C ARG A 116 -12.60 5.65 -15.43
N ASP A 117 -12.45 6.01 -16.70
CA ASP A 117 -12.29 5.04 -17.80
C ASP A 117 -10.88 4.44 -17.90
N ASP A 118 -9.88 5.08 -17.29
CA ASP A 118 -8.48 4.69 -17.36
C ASP A 118 -8.00 3.86 -16.13
N LEU A 119 -8.90 3.54 -15.20
CA LEU A 119 -8.64 2.78 -13.98
C LEU A 119 -9.82 1.84 -13.69
N GLU A 120 -9.51 0.57 -13.43
CA GLU A 120 -10.52 -0.37 -12.93
C GLU A 120 -10.50 -0.38 -11.40
N CYS A 121 -11.44 0.32 -10.77
CA CYS A 121 -11.45 0.54 -9.32
C CYS A 121 -12.54 -0.28 -8.63
N LEU A 122 -12.13 -1.36 -7.95
CA LEU A 122 -13.00 -2.23 -7.17
C LEU A 122 -12.83 -1.95 -5.67
N LEU A 123 -13.91 -1.51 -5.03
CA LEU A 123 -13.94 -1.19 -3.61
C LEU A 123 -14.86 -2.16 -2.87
N THR A 124 -14.40 -2.73 -1.76
CA THR A 124 -15.21 -3.63 -0.93
C THR A 124 -15.17 -3.26 0.55
N VAL A 125 -16.25 -3.59 1.25
CA VAL A 125 -16.33 -3.54 2.71
C VAL A 125 -16.74 -4.90 3.28
N ASP A 126 -16.18 -5.30 4.42
CA ASP A 126 -16.56 -6.57 5.06
C ASP A 126 -18.04 -6.59 5.47
N GLU A 127 -18.55 -5.45 5.95
CA GLU A 127 -19.96 -5.26 6.31
C GLU A 127 -20.48 -3.86 5.92
N ASP A 128 -21.71 -3.78 5.41
CA ASP A 128 -22.47 -2.53 5.27
C ASP A 128 -23.80 -2.63 6.01
N ARG A 129 -23.82 -2.08 7.24
CA ARG A 129 -25.03 -2.06 8.08
C ARG A 129 -26.05 -1.03 7.65
N THR A 130 -25.63 -0.04 6.86
CA THR A 130 -26.48 1.07 6.44
C THR A 130 -27.17 0.81 5.10
N GLY A 131 -26.64 -0.12 4.30
CA GLY A 131 -27.13 -0.44 2.95
C GLY A 131 -26.84 0.64 1.91
N GLY A 132 -26.05 1.67 2.27
CA GLY A 132 -25.73 2.81 1.42
C GLY A 132 -24.36 2.73 0.74
N TRP A 133 -23.67 1.59 0.85
CA TRP A 133 -22.37 1.39 0.22
C TRP A 133 -22.52 1.13 -1.29
N PRO A 134 -21.90 1.95 -2.16
CA PRO A 134 -22.03 1.79 -3.60
C PRO A 134 -21.13 0.70 -4.20
N GLY A 135 -20.18 0.17 -3.43
CA GLY A 135 -19.24 -0.87 -3.89
C GLY A 135 -19.66 -2.27 -3.50
N TYR A 136 -18.71 -3.20 -3.57
CA TYR A 136 -18.90 -4.59 -3.19
C TYR A 136 -19.01 -4.76 -1.67
N VAL A 137 -19.66 -5.83 -1.24
CA VAL A 137 -19.73 -6.25 0.17
C VAL A 137 -19.15 -7.66 0.27
N GLY A 138 -18.08 -7.80 1.04
CA GLY A 138 -17.30 -9.03 1.19
C GLY A 138 -15.82 -8.74 1.42
N PHE A 139 -15.05 -9.79 1.71
CA PHE A 139 -13.61 -9.67 1.92
C PHE A 139 -12.88 -9.33 0.62
N LEU A 140 -11.76 -8.59 0.73
CA LEU A 140 -10.90 -8.16 -0.38
C LEU A 140 -10.62 -9.25 -1.44
N PRO A 141 -10.31 -10.52 -1.10
CA PRO A 141 -10.02 -11.55 -2.10
C PRO A 141 -11.19 -11.91 -3.02
N ALA A 142 -12.43 -11.62 -2.63
CA ALA A 142 -13.60 -11.86 -3.49
C ALA A 142 -13.62 -10.94 -4.72
N LEU A 143 -12.90 -9.82 -4.67
CA LEU A 143 -12.79 -8.90 -5.82
C LEU A 143 -12.12 -9.54 -7.04
N PHE A 144 -11.31 -10.59 -6.85
CA PHE A 144 -10.73 -11.35 -7.97
C PHE A 144 -11.79 -12.05 -8.83
N ASP A 145 -13.00 -12.26 -8.32
CA ASP A 145 -14.09 -12.88 -9.09
C ASP A 145 -14.80 -11.87 -10.01
N HIS A 146 -14.42 -10.58 -9.92
CA HIS A 146 -15.02 -9.48 -10.67
C HIS A 146 -14.07 -8.83 -11.67
N VAL A 147 -12.84 -9.33 -11.80
CA VAL A 147 -11.86 -8.81 -12.76
C VAL A 147 -10.97 -9.93 -13.31
N GLU A 148 -10.71 -9.86 -14.61
CA GLU A 148 -9.74 -10.75 -15.26
C GLU A 148 -8.35 -10.11 -15.25
N VAL A 149 -7.36 -10.88 -14.81
CA VAL A 149 -5.97 -10.42 -14.69
C VAL A 149 -5.05 -11.45 -15.34
N ASP A 150 -4.18 -11.00 -16.26
CA ASP A 150 -3.16 -11.86 -16.86
C ASP A 150 -1.88 -11.85 -16.01
N PRO A 151 -1.53 -12.95 -15.31
CA PRO A 151 -0.33 -13.05 -14.48
C PRO A 151 0.98 -12.86 -15.29
N ALA A 152 0.96 -13.16 -16.59
CA ALA A 152 2.13 -13.10 -17.46
C ALA A 152 2.45 -11.68 -17.95
N SER A 153 1.55 -10.72 -17.77
CA SER A 153 1.76 -9.30 -18.11
C SER A 153 1.55 -8.33 -16.94
N THR A 154 1.13 -8.81 -15.76
CA THR A 154 0.79 -7.97 -14.61
C THR A 154 1.84 -7.98 -13.49
N PHE A 155 2.11 -6.81 -12.89
CA PHE A 155 2.72 -6.69 -11.57
C PHE A 155 1.64 -6.46 -10.51
N ALA A 156 1.71 -7.16 -9.38
CA ALA A 156 0.81 -7.00 -8.25
C ALA A 156 1.52 -6.28 -7.11
N ALA A 157 0.97 -5.18 -6.61
CA ALA A 157 1.43 -4.46 -5.43
C ALA A 157 0.45 -4.68 -4.27
N VAL A 158 0.91 -5.32 -3.20
CA VAL A 158 0.07 -5.77 -2.08
C VAL A 158 0.52 -5.13 -0.77
N CYS A 159 -0.44 -4.62 0.00
CA CYS A 159 -0.17 -4.12 1.35
C CYS A 159 -1.43 -4.17 2.23
N GLY A 160 -1.27 -4.59 3.48
CA GLY A 160 -2.37 -4.66 4.43
C GLY A 160 -2.00 -5.42 5.70
N PRO A 161 -2.97 -5.70 6.57
CA PRO A 161 -2.79 -6.62 7.69
C PRO A 161 -2.38 -8.03 7.22
N PRO A 162 -1.63 -8.80 8.03
CA PRO A 162 -1.19 -10.15 7.68
C PRO A 162 -2.27 -11.07 7.13
N VAL A 163 -3.41 -11.12 7.81
CA VAL A 163 -4.55 -11.95 7.38
C VAL A 163 -5.06 -11.55 5.99
N VAL A 164 -5.06 -10.25 5.66
CA VAL A 164 -5.58 -9.76 4.39
C VAL A 164 -4.59 -10.05 3.26
N TYR A 165 -3.31 -9.69 3.42
CA TYR A 165 -2.36 -9.94 2.33
C TYR A 165 -2.11 -11.42 2.10
N GLN A 166 -2.19 -12.29 3.12
CA GLN A 166 -2.03 -13.74 2.92
C GLN A 166 -3.10 -14.29 1.99
N LEU A 167 -4.37 -13.92 2.19
CA LEU A 167 -5.45 -14.35 1.31
C LEU A 167 -5.33 -13.78 -0.10
N VAL A 168 -4.83 -12.55 -0.25
CA VAL A 168 -4.55 -11.96 -1.57
C VAL A 168 -3.40 -12.71 -2.26
N LEU A 169 -2.34 -13.06 -1.54
CA LEU A 169 -1.22 -13.84 -2.07
C LEU A 169 -1.69 -15.20 -2.58
N ASP A 170 -2.54 -15.89 -1.82
CA ASP A 170 -3.10 -17.19 -2.23
C ASP A 170 -3.83 -17.07 -3.56
N ARG A 171 -4.69 -16.05 -3.72
CA ARG A 171 -5.38 -15.79 -5.01
C ARG A 171 -4.42 -15.47 -6.15
N LEU A 172 -3.37 -14.68 -5.91
CA LEU A 172 -2.37 -14.36 -6.92
C LEU A 172 -1.59 -15.63 -7.36
N LEU A 173 -1.28 -16.51 -6.42
CA LEU A 173 -0.61 -17.78 -6.73
C LEU A 173 -1.52 -18.76 -7.47
N ASP A 174 -2.79 -18.85 -7.09
CA ASP A 174 -3.80 -19.66 -7.81
C ASP A 174 -3.96 -19.18 -9.26
N LEU A 175 -3.89 -17.88 -9.48
CA LEU A 175 -3.89 -17.27 -10.81
C LEU A 175 -2.57 -17.45 -11.57
N GLY A 176 -1.52 -17.97 -10.95
CA GLY A 176 -0.24 -18.26 -11.60
C GLY A 176 0.74 -17.09 -11.66
N PHE A 177 0.60 -16.07 -10.81
CA PHE A 177 1.58 -14.99 -10.73
C PHE A 177 2.97 -15.51 -10.37
N SER A 178 3.99 -15.03 -11.09
CA SER A 178 5.37 -15.21 -10.64
C SER A 178 5.61 -14.45 -9.35
N LYS A 179 6.30 -15.09 -8.40
CA LYS A 179 6.64 -14.54 -7.08
C LYS A 179 7.49 -13.27 -7.18
N ASP A 180 8.20 -13.06 -8.27
CA ASP A 180 9.00 -11.86 -8.55
C ASP A 180 8.15 -10.66 -8.98
N ARG A 181 6.91 -10.89 -9.45
CA ARG A 181 5.98 -9.84 -9.87
C ARG A 181 4.97 -9.46 -8.80
N ILE A 182 5.00 -10.13 -7.66
CA ILE A 182 4.23 -9.77 -6.48
C ILE A 182 5.12 -8.95 -5.56
N LEU A 183 4.74 -7.71 -5.32
CA LEU A 183 5.50 -6.71 -4.56
C LEU A 183 4.77 -6.37 -3.28
N MET A 184 5.43 -6.60 -2.16
CA MET A 184 4.88 -6.43 -0.84
C MET A 184 5.52 -5.24 -0.15
N SER A 185 4.70 -4.31 0.33
CA SER A 185 5.17 -3.28 1.28
C SER A 185 5.10 -3.83 2.69
N LEU A 186 6.26 -4.18 3.25
CA LEU A 186 6.36 -4.79 4.57
C LEU A 186 6.81 -3.79 5.63
N GLU A 187 6.12 -3.81 6.77
CA GLU A 187 6.44 -2.98 7.92
C GLU A 187 7.23 -3.75 8.98
N ARG A 188 8.20 -3.08 9.61
CA ARG A 188 8.93 -3.59 10.79
C ARG A 188 9.13 -2.49 11.80
N ARG A 189 9.47 -2.88 13.03
CA ARG A 189 9.84 -1.93 14.08
C ARG A 189 11.14 -1.22 13.69
N MET A 190 11.07 0.04 13.28
CA MET A 190 12.24 0.85 12.96
C MET A 190 12.59 1.80 14.12
N LYS A 191 13.89 2.09 14.27
CA LYS A 191 14.40 3.09 15.21
C LYS A 191 15.34 4.10 14.52
N CYS A 192 16.42 3.61 13.91
CA CYS A 192 17.37 4.48 13.22
C CYS A 192 16.92 4.89 11.80
N GLY A 193 16.27 3.98 11.05
CA GLY A 193 15.89 4.21 9.65
C GLY A 193 17.06 4.19 8.64
N VAL A 194 18.29 3.93 9.12
CA VAL A 194 19.54 4.06 8.33
C VAL A 194 20.48 2.86 8.53
N GLY A 195 19.94 1.69 8.88
CA GLY A 195 20.69 0.42 8.99
C GLY A 195 21.67 0.28 10.14
N LYS A 196 21.68 1.21 11.11
CA LYS A 196 22.66 1.20 12.22
C LYS A 196 22.27 0.36 13.43
N CYS A 197 20.97 0.22 13.72
CA CYS A 197 20.51 -0.33 15.00
C CYS A 197 19.93 -1.75 14.94
N GLY A 198 19.79 -2.33 13.75
CA GLY A 198 19.26 -3.68 13.54
C GLY A 198 17.80 -3.93 13.90
N HIS A 199 17.02 -2.96 14.39
CA HIS A 199 15.64 -3.23 14.83
C HIS A 199 14.69 -3.68 13.71
N CYS A 200 15.02 -3.32 12.47
CA CYS A 200 14.27 -3.71 11.28
C CYS A 200 14.98 -4.80 10.48
N SER A 201 15.86 -5.59 11.12
CA SER A 201 16.47 -6.75 10.48
C SER A 201 15.42 -7.82 10.21
N VAL A 202 15.54 -8.47 9.06
CA VAL A 202 14.77 -9.64 8.65
C VAL A 202 15.76 -10.56 7.93
N GLY A 203 16.11 -11.68 8.56
CA GLY A 203 17.30 -12.45 8.20
C GLY A 203 18.53 -11.55 8.13
N TYR A 204 19.17 -11.51 6.97
CA TYR A 204 20.36 -10.68 6.70
C TYR A 204 20.06 -9.32 6.06
N LYS A 205 18.78 -8.99 5.78
CA LYS A 205 18.38 -7.70 5.20
C LYS A 205 17.82 -6.76 6.28
N TYR A 206 18.07 -5.46 6.15
CA TYR A 206 17.34 -4.40 6.87
C TYR A 206 16.19 -3.84 6.03
N THR A 207 14.96 -3.83 6.57
CA THR A 207 13.79 -3.20 5.89
C THR A 207 14.02 -1.72 5.57
N CYS A 208 14.72 -0.96 6.43
CA CYS A 208 14.96 0.47 6.17
C CYS A 208 16.03 0.78 5.10
N LEU A 209 16.87 -0.20 4.73
CA LEU A 209 17.90 -0.03 3.69
C LEU A 209 17.57 -0.77 2.40
N HIS A 210 17.00 -1.97 2.52
CA HIS A 210 16.73 -2.85 1.37
C HIS A 210 15.26 -2.85 0.98
N GLY A 211 14.34 -2.60 1.91
CA GLY A 211 12.91 -2.46 1.66
C GLY A 211 12.47 -1.00 1.69
N PRO A 212 11.21 -0.69 2.03
CA PRO A 212 10.18 -1.60 2.55
C PRO A 212 9.49 -2.46 1.49
N ILE A 213 9.73 -2.19 0.21
CA ILE A 213 9.17 -2.97 -0.89
C ILE A 213 10.07 -4.19 -1.16
N PHE A 214 9.49 -5.38 -1.07
CA PHE A 214 10.14 -6.66 -1.36
C PHE A 214 9.30 -7.46 -2.34
N THR A 215 9.90 -8.33 -3.14
CA THR A 215 9.12 -9.31 -3.90
C THR A 215 8.57 -10.38 -2.96
N TYR A 216 7.53 -11.10 -3.36
CA TYR A 216 7.08 -12.27 -2.60
C TYR A 216 8.16 -13.36 -2.58
N TRP A 217 8.99 -13.45 -3.63
CA TRP A 217 10.19 -14.29 -3.64
C TRP A 217 11.15 -13.93 -2.51
N ASP A 218 11.46 -12.64 -2.32
CA ASP A 218 12.26 -12.18 -1.18
C ASP A 218 11.61 -12.57 0.16
N ALA A 219 10.29 -12.40 0.27
CA ALA A 219 9.55 -12.63 1.51
C ALA A 219 9.58 -14.10 1.98
N ILE A 220 9.47 -15.06 1.07
CA ILE A 220 9.52 -16.49 1.46
C ILE A 220 10.94 -16.99 1.70
N ASN A 221 11.97 -16.31 1.18
CA ASN A 221 13.37 -16.72 1.30
C ASN A 221 14.12 -15.99 2.43
N LEU A 222 13.46 -15.04 3.11
CA LEU A 222 14.00 -14.35 4.27
C LEU A 222 13.25 -14.83 5.52
N PRO A 223 13.94 -15.50 6.47
CA PRO A 223 13.33 -15.94 7.71
C PRO A 223 12.60 -14.78 8.39
N GLU A 224 11.43 -15.08 8.95
CA GLU A 224 10.61 -14.16 9.75
C GLU A 224 9.96 -13.00 8.99
N MET A 225 10.04 -12.95 7.64
CA MET A 225 9.55 -11.80 6.86
C MET A 225 8.03 -11.71 6.75
N ILE A 226 7.33 -12.84 6.59
CA ILE A 226 5.87 -12.95 6.47
C ILE A 226 5.34 -14.20 7.17
#